data_AF-A0ABD4TKT1-F1
#
_entry.id   AF-A0ABD4TKT1-F1
#
_cell.length_a   1.000
_cell.length_b   1.000
_cell.length_c   1.000
_cell.angle_alpha   90.00
_cell.angle_beta   90.00
_cell.angle_gamma   90.00
#
_symmetry.space_group_name_H-M   'P 1'
#
loop_
_entity.id
_entity.type
_entity.pdbx_description
1 polymer ?
#
loop_
_entity_poly.entity_id
_entity_poly.type
_entity_poly.pdbx_seq_one_letter_code
_entity_poly.pdbx_strand_id
1 'polypeptide(L)' 'MEVCKVFWWKHNSRSGQYSSAKVHRTLHVQPKTDTPKSVEDYEITVDPLEGLEPVIFDGM' A
#
# COMPACT_ATOMS: atom_id res chain seq x y z
N MET A 1 -12.35 6.16 -13.90
CA MET A 1 -11.32 6.22 -12.84
C MET A 1 -11.99 5.73 -11.58
N GLU A 2 -11.43 4.69 -10.98
CA GLU A 2 -11.96 4.02 -9.79
C GLU A 2 -10.82 3.78 -8.78
N VAL A 3 -11.17 3.47 -7.54
CA VAL A 3 -10.20 3.11 -6.50
C VAL A 3 -10.20 1.60 -6.35
N CYS A 4 -9.15 0.92 -6.80
CA CYS A 4 -9.13 -0.56 -6.77
C CYS A 4 -8.70 -1.15 -5.42
N LYS A 5 -7.78 -0.48 -4.70
CA LYS A 5 -7.31 -0.86 -3.36
C LYS A 5 -6.90 0.36 -2.55
N VAL A 6 -7.18 0.36 -1.26
CA VAL A 6 -6.76 1.37 -0.29
C VAL A 6 -5.89 0.72 0.78
N PHE A 7 -4.68 1.25 0.97
CA PHE A 7 -3.80 0.85 2.06
C PHE A 7 -3.84 1.93 3.14
N TRP A 8 -4.26 1.56 4.34
CA TRP A 8 -4.47 2.48 5.45
C TRP A 8 -3.59 2.13 6.65
N TRP A 9 -2.57 2.94 6.90
CA TRP A 9 -1.70 2.78 8.07
C TRP A 9 -2.20 3.65 9.23
N LYS A 10 -2.62 3.00 10.31
CA LYS A 10 -3.06 3.71 11.53
C LYS A 10 -1.88 3.90 12.48
N HIS A 11 -1.36 5.11 12.57
CA HIS A 11 -0.32 5.45 13.54
C HIS A 11 -0.84 5.40 14.98
N ASN A 12 0.02 4.97 15.91
CA ASN A 12 -0.30 4.92 17.36
C ASN A 12 0.13 6.19 18.12
N SER A 13 0.68 7.20 17.44
CA SER A 13 1.16 8.44 18.04
C SER A 13 0.71 9.64 17.20
N ARG A 14 0.60 10.82 17.84
CA ARG A 14 0.17 12.06 17.17
C ARG A 14 1.17 12.54 16.11
N SER A 15 2.45 12.32 16.34
CA SER A 15 3.53 12.72 15.42
C SER A 15 3.85 11.65 14.36
N GLY A 16 3.20 10.48 14.43
CA GLY A 16 3.54 9.32 13.62
C GLY A 16 4.70 8.51 14.21
N GLN A 17 4.69 7.20 13.97
CA GLN A 17 5.78 6.29 14.33
C GLN A 17 6.96 6.36 13.35
N TYR A 18 6.63 6.63 12.09
CA TYR A 18 7.55 6.72 10.97
C TYR A 18 7.15 7.92 10.12
N SER A 19 8.11 8.51 9.41
CA SER A 19 7.82 9.57 8.45
C SER A 19 6.94 9.05 7.32
N SER A 20 6.09 9.91 6.76
CA SER A 20 5.24 9.55 5.62
C SER A 20 6.05 9.02 4.44
N ALA A 21 7.25 9.57 4.20
CA ALA A 21 8.15 9.08 3.17
C ALA A 21 8.63 7.64 3.42
N LYS A 22 8.85 7.24 4.68
CA LYS A 22 9.19 5.85 5.00
C LYS A 22 8.00 4.93 4.80
N VAL A 23 6.81 5.32 5.26
CA VAL A 23 5.57 4.54 5.08
C VAL A 23 5.23 4.36 3.60
N HIS A 24 5.25 5.42 2.80
CA HIS A 24 4.88 5.33 1.39
C HIS A 24 5.87 4.49 0.57
N ARG A 25 7.15 4.45 0.98
CA ARG A 25 8.17 3.61 0.33
C ARG A 25 8.05 2.13 0.64
N THR A 26 7.24 1.72 1.60
CA THR A 26 7.01 0.29 1.84
C THR A 26 6.05 -0.30 0.84
N LEU A 27 5.21 0.50 0.18
CA LEU A 27 4.28 0.03 -0.84
C LEU A 27 4.99 -0.10 -2.19
N HIS A 28 5.07 -1.32 -2.69
CA HIS A 28 5.60 -1.63 -4.02
C HIS A 28 4.47 -2.03 -4.94
N VAL A 29 4.44 -1.44 -6.14
CA VAL A 29 3.47 -1.77 -7.20
C VAL A 29 4.27 -2.14 -8.44
N GLN A 30 4.20 -3.40 -8.86
CA GLN A 30 4.97 -3.92 -9.98
C GLN A 30 4.04 -4.63 -10.98
N PRO A 31 4.19 -4.39 -12.29
CA PRO A 31 3.43 -5.13 -13.28
C PRO A 31 3.93 -6.57 -13.36
N LYS A 32 3.01 -7.54 -13.41
CA LYS A 32 3.30 -8.96 -13.62
C LYS A 32 3.49 -9.31 -15.10
N THR A 33 3.05 -8.43 -16.00
CA THR A 33 3.08 -8.62 -17.45
C THR A 33 3.58 -7.35 -18.15
N ASP A 34 4.05 -7.47 -19.38
CA ASP A 34 4.57 -6.32 -20.16
C ASP A 34 3.49 -5.28 -20.50
N THR A 35 2.22 -5.67 -20.51
CA THR A 35 1.09 -4.78 -20.84
C THR A 35 -0.08 -5.06 -19.91
N PRO A 36 -0.03 -4.57 -18.66
CA PRO A 36 -1.08 -4.78 -17.68
C PRO A 36 -2.38 -4.08 -18.10
N LYS A 37 -3.51 -4.77 -17.95
CA LYS A 37 -4.85 -4.32 -18.36
C LYS A 37 -5.84 -4.22 -17.20
N SER A 38 -5.62 -4.97 -16.12
CA SER A 38 -6.41 -4.88 -14.90
C SER A 38 -5.52 -4.65 -13.67
N VAL A 39 -6.14 -4.37 -12.52
CA VAL A 39 -5.41 -4.29 -11.24
C VAL A 39 -4.80 -5.64 -10.83
N GLU A 40 -5.38 -6.76 -11.27
CA GLU A 40 -4.85 -8.09 -10.95
C GLU A 40 -3.50 -8.37 -11.66
N ASP A 41 -3.25 -7.68 -12.78
CA ASP A 41 -1.98 -7.73 -13.50
C ASP A 41 -0.86 -7.00 -12.75
N TYR A 42 -1.15 -6.34 -11.62
CA TYR A 42 -0.16 -5.78 -10.73
C TYR A 42 0.03 -6.65 -9.49
N GLU A 43 1.30 -6.80 -9.09
CA GLU A 43 1.67 -7.27 -7.78
C GLU A 43 1.84 -6.04 -6.87
N ILE A 44 1.10 -6.05 -5.75
CA ILE A 44 1.16 -4.99 -4.76
C ILE A 44 1.61 -5.61 -3.45
N THR A 45 2.81 -5.25 -3.00
CA THR A 45 3.42 -5.76 -1.77
C THR A 45 3.72 -4.61 -0.82
N VAL A 46 3.79 -4.92 0.47
CA VAL A 46 4.12 -3.94 1.50
C VAL A 46 5.24 -4.49 2.37
N ASP A 47 6.34 -3.73 2.49
CA ASP A 47 7.39 -4.05 3.46
C ASP A 47 6.85 -3.87 4.89
N PRO A 48 7.07 -4.86 5.78
CA PRO A 48 6.59 -4.78 7.14
C PRO A 48 7.29 -3.65 7.92
N LEU A 49 6.49 -2.89 8.67
CA LEU A 49 6.99 -1.93 9.65
C LEU A 49 6.56 -2.40 11.03
N GLU A 50 7.53 -2.51 11.93
CA GLU A 50 7.27 -2.92 13.32
C GLU A 50 6.23 -1.99 13.95
N GLY A 51 5.12 -2.58 14.42
CA GLY A 51 4.02 -1.85 15.07
C GLY A 51 3.13 -1.02 14.13
N LEU A 52 3.28 -1.15 12.80
CA LEU A 52 2.49 -0.39 11.82
C LEU A 52 2.12 -1.25 10.59
N GLU A 53 1.12 -2.09 10.76
CA GLU A 53 0.55 -2.89 9.66
C GLU A 53 -0.58 -2.10 8.95
N PRO A 54 -0.63 -2.11 7.61
CA PRO A 54 -1.74 -1.50 6.88
C PRO A 54 -3.00 -2.35 6.99
N VAL A 55 -4.13 -1.67 7.11
CA VAL A 55 -5.43 -2.26 6.78
C VAL A 55 -5.65 -2.08 5.27
N ILE A 56 -5.95 -3.17 4.58
CA ILE A 56 -6.18 -3.18 3.13
C ILE A 56 -7.69 -3.26 2.90
N PHE A 57 -8.22 -2.29 2.15
CA PHE A 57 -9.59 -2.30 1.67
C PHE A 57 -9.57 -2.50 0.16
N ASP A 58 -10.34 -3.45 -0.34
CA ASP A 58 -10.61 -3.57 -1.77
C ASP A 58 -11.62 -2.50 -2.19
N GLY A 59 -11.45 -1.99 -3.41
CA GLY A 59 -12.40 -1.09 -4.04
C GLY A 59 -13.78 -1.71 -4.15
N MET A 60 -14.82 -0.94 -3.80
CA MET A 60 -16.22 -1.26 -4.10
C MET A 60 -16.62 -0.74 -5.48
#